data_AF-R8ME13-F1
#
_entry.id   AF-R8ME13-F1
#
_cell.length_a   1.000
_cell.length_b   1.000
_cell.length_c   1.000
_cell.angle_alpha   90.00
_cell.angle_beta   90.00
_cell.angle_gamma   90.00
#
_symmetry.space_group_name_H-M   'P 1'
#
loop_
_entity.id
_entity.type
_entity.pdbx_description
1 polymer ?
#
loop_
_entity_poly.entity_id
_entity_poly.type
_entity_poly.pdbx_seq_one_letter_code
_entity_poly.pdbx_strand_id
1 'polypeptide(L)' 'MYFDYEIRLRVERERQRIIEFLKGKGITQNSDGEIVNDLTLLSLSLMENKLLADCN' A
#
# COMPACT_ATOMS: atom_id res chain seq x y z
N MET A 1 0.64 1.58 26.86
CA MET A 1 1.13 0.56 25.89
C MET A 1 0.00 -0.07 25.05
N TYR A 2 -1.12 0.66 24.81
CA TYR A 2 -2.25 0.23 23.96
C TYR A 2 -2.35 1.11 22.69
N PHE A 3 -1.98 2.39 22.81
CA PHE A 3 -1.95 3.35 21.72
C PHE A 3 -1.05 2.91 20.54
N ASP A 4 0.16 2.42 20.83
CA ASP A 4 1.08 1.91 19.79
C ASP A 4 0.58 0.64 19.11
N TYR A 5 -0.29 -0.14 19.75
CA TYR A 5 -0.91 -1.30 19.14
C TYR A 5 -2.01 -0.86 18.17
N GLU A 6 -2.88 0.07 18.57
CA GLU A 6 -3.93 0.60 17.70
C GLU A 6 -3.37 1.32 16.48
N ILE A 7 -2.28 2.09 16.65
CA ILE A 7 -1.57 2.72 15.52
C ILE A 7 -1.05 1.66 14.56
N ARG A 8 -0.34 0.64 15.05
CA ARG A 8 0.18 -0.45 14.19
C ARG A 8 -0.94 -1.19 13.47
N LEU A 9 -2.04 -1.48 14.16
CA LEU A 9 -3.19 -2.16 13.57
C LEU A 9 -3.83 -1.33 12.46
N ARG A 10 -3.95 -0.01 12.66
CA ARG A 10 -4.47 0.90 11.65
C ARG A 10 -3.56 1.00 10.44
N VAL A 11 -2.25 1.14 10.68
CA VAL A 11 -1.23 1.18 9.61
C VAL A 11 -1.29 -0.10 8.78
N GLU A 12 -1.34 -1.27 9.43
CA GLU A 12 -1.39 -2.55 8.71
C GLU A 12 -2.70 -2.73 7.93
N ARG A 13 -3.83 -2.27 8.46
CA ARG A 13 -5.11 -2.29 7.74
C ARG A 13 -5.07 -1.45 6.46
N GLU A 14 -4.57 -0.22 6.55
CA GLU A 14 -4.44 0.64 5.36
C GLU A 14 -3.45 0.04 4.36
N ARG A 15 -2.36 -0.56 4.85
CA ARG A 15 -1.38 -1.23 4.02
C ARG A 15 -2.01 -2.38 3.22
N GLN A 16 -2.80 -3.24 3.87
CA GLN A 16 -3.51 -4.34 3.21
C GLN A 16 -4.55 -3.82 2.21
N ARG A 17 -5.31 -2.78 2.56
CA ARG A 17 -6.27 -2.14 1.64
C ARG A 17 -5.60 -1.72 0.33
N ILE A 18 -4.45 -1.05 0.41
CA ILE A 18 -3.73 -0.58 -0.79
C ILE A 18 -3.17 -1.76 -1.58
N ILE A 19 -2.60 -2.77 -0.90
CA ILE A 19 -2.11 -3.99 -1.57
C ILE A 19 -3.24 -4.70 -2.34
N GLU A 20 -4.42 -4.84 -1.75
CA GLU A 20 -5.59 -5.43 -2.41
C GLU A 20 -6.02 -4.61 -3.64
N PHE A 21 -6.04 -3.28 -3.53
CA PHE A 21 -6.32 -2.39 -4.65
C PHE A 21 -5.31 -2.58 -5.80
N LEU A 22 -4.01 -2.61 -5.50
CA LEU A 22 -2.95 -2.81 -6.49
C LEU A 22 -3.07 -4.18 -7.16
N LYS A 23 -3.29 -5.24 -6.37
CA LYS A 23 -3.51 -6.60 -6.90
C LYS A 23 -4.76 -6.68 -7.77
N GLY A 24 -5.84 -5.98 -7.41
CA GLY A 24 -7.05 -5.87 -8.23
C GLY A 24 -6.80 -5.22 -9.59
N LYS A 25 -5.78 -4.37 -9.70
CA LYS A 25 -5.30 -3.79 -10.96
C LYS A 25 -4.21 -4.63 -11.67
N GLY A 26 -3.87 -5.81 -11.13
CA GLY A 26 -2.82 -6.68 -11.67
C GLY A 26 -1.39 -6.25 -11.32
N ILE A 27 -1.20 -5.33 -10.39
CA ILE A 27 0.11 -4.80 -10.00
C ILE A 27 0.63 -5.60 -8.80
N THR A 28 1.71 -6.35 -9.03
CA THR A 28 2.34 -7.21 -8.01
C THR A 28 3.72 -6.71 -7.58
N GLN A 29 4.32 -5.78 -8.33
CA GLN A 29 5.64 -5.21 -8.06
C GLN A 29 5.64 -3.69 -8.31
N ASN A 30 6.56 -2.97 -7.67
CA ASN A 30 6.83 -1.57 -7.98
C ASN A 30 7.78 -1.44 -9.20
N SER A 31 8.09 -0.18 -9.57
CA SER A 31 9.02 0.14 -10.66
C SER A 31 10.43 -0.38 -10.45
N ASP A 32 10.84 -0.59 -9.20
CA ASP A 32 12.17 -1.08 -8.82
C ASP A 32 12.23 -2.62 -8.76
N GLY A 33 11.10 -3.31 -9.04
CA GLY A 33 10.99 -4.77 -9.02
C GLY A 33 10.68 -5.36 -7.64
N GLU A 34 10.48 -4.54 -6.62
CA GLU A 34 10.11 -4.97 -5.27
C GLU A 34 8.64 -5.40 -5.22
N ILE A 35 8.36 -6.47 -4.48
CA ILE A 35 7.02 -7.04 -4.35
C ILE A 35 6.15 -6.09 -3.50
N VAL A 36 4.91 -5.82 -3.93
CA VAL A 36 3.98 -4.92 -3.20
C VAL A 36 3.73 -5.34 -1.76
N ASN A 37 3.79 -6.65 -1.48
CA ASN A 37 3.63 -7.21 -0.13
C ASN A 37 4.81 -6.92 0.81
N ASP A 38 5.95 -6.44 0.32
CA ASP A 38 7.13 -6.12 1.13
C ASP A 38 7.29 -4.60 1.31
N LEU A 39 6.48 -3.82 0.59
CA LEU A 39 6.54 -2.37 0.63
C LEU A 39 5.98 -1.79 1.93
N THR A 40 6.54 -0.65 2.30
CA THR A 40 6.05 0.20 3.38
C THR A 40 4.73 0.87 2.97
N LEU A 41 3.93 1.30 3.96
CA LEU A 41 2.71 2.05 3.69
C LEU A 41 2.98 3.30 2.84
N LEU A 42 4.08 4.02 3.09
CA LEU A 42 4.44 5.20 2.32
C LEU A 42 4.64 4.87 0.83
N SER A 43 5.43 3.85 0.52
CA SER A 43 5.69 3.42 -0.86
C SER A 43 4.40 3.00 -1.55
N LEU A 44 3.54 2.26 -0.85
CA LEU A 44 2.23 1.83 -1.35
C LEU A 44 1.30 3.02 -1.63
N SER A 45 1.23 3.99 -0.72
CA SER A 45 0.42 5.20 -0.92
C SER A 45 0.92 6.06 -2.09
N LEU A 46 2.23 6.12 -2.33
CA LEU A 46 2.77 6.81 -3.51
C LEU A 46 2.34 6.12 -4.81
N MET A 47 2.38 4.79 -4.85
CA MET A 47 1.89 4.01 -5.99
C MET A 47 0.38 4.19 -6.21
N GLU A 48 -0.43 4.12 -5.14
CA GLU A 48 -1.87 4.36 -5.20
C GLU A 48 -2.18 5.75 -5.78
N ASN A 49 -1.54 6.80 -5.25
CA ASN A 49 -1.75 8.17 -5.71
C ASN A 49 -1.36 8.37 -7.18
N LYS A 50 -0.24 7.79 -7.62
CA LYS A 50 0.18 7.85 -9.01
C LYS A 50 -0.86 7.18 -9.93
N LEU A 51 -1.36 6.01 -9.54
CA LEU A 51 -2.39 5.30 -10.30
C LEU A 51 -3.74 6.02 -10.32
N LEU A 52 -4.09 6.73 -9.25
CA LEU A 52 -5.30 7.53 -9.19
C LEU A 52 -5.17 8.81 -10.02
N ALA A 53 -3.98 9.42 -10.06
CA ALA A 53 -3.69 10.57 -10.91
C ALA A 53 -3.69 10.20 -12.41
N ASP A 54 -3.18 9.02 -12.78
CA ASP A 54 -3.16 8.56 -14.19
C ASP A 54 -4.55 8.14 -14.72
N CYS A 55 -5.51 7.88 -13.83
CA CYS A 55 -6.88 7.46 -14.18
C CYS A 55 -7.89 8.63 -14.29
N ASN A 56 -7.46 9.87 -13.99
CA ASN A 56 -8.25 11.11 -14.08
C ASN A 56 -7.71 12.02 -15.18
#